data_AF-A0A6B0WY94-F1
#
_entry.id   AF-A0A6B0WY94-F1
#
_cell.length_a   1.000
_cell.length_b   1.000
_cell.length_c   1.000
_cell.angle_alpha   90.00
_cell.angle_beta   90.00
_cell.angle_gamma   90.00
#
_symmetry.space_group_name_H-M   'P 1'
#
loop_
_entity.id
_entity.type
_entity.pdbx_description
1 polymer ?
#
loop_
_entity_poly.entity_id
_entity_poly.type
_entity_poly.pdbx_seq_one_letter_code
_entity_poly.pdbx_strand_id
1 'polypeptide(L)'
;MTDYQIEHFHRNGFFFVPNPLDDDAMFEIDRRQRAVEPGWLQAEWAEGFNRGACQFFMVGESLLQAVECPEFLGMARRILGCEDVHVGACGLGDASKIVSADGRLLQQVHWHADGGPDVRQVSMRTALDRHDPSNAP
;
A
#
# COMPACT_ATOMS: atom_id res chain seq x y z
N MET A 1 -1.35 10.97 16.37
CA MET A 1 -2.02 9.78 16.95
C MET A 1 -2.27 9.98 18.43
N THR A 2 -3.38 9.48 18.98
CA THR A 2 -3.70 9.50 20.42
C THR A 2 -3.60 8.09 21.01
N ASP A 3 -3.52 7.97 22.34
CA ASP A 3 -3.47 6.65 22.98
C ASP A 3 -4.76 5.86 22.77
N TYR A 4 -5.90 6.57 22.70
CA TYR A 4 -7.18 5.99 22.29
C TYR A 4 -7.13 5.33 20.90
N GLN A 5 -6.44 5.95 19.93
CA GLN A 5 -6.32 5.36 18.58
C GLN A 5 -5.45 4.09 18.59
N ILE A 6 -4.43 4.04 19.45
CA ILE A 6 -3.57 2.85 19.61
C ILE A 6 -4.35 1.71 20.26
N GLU A 7 -5.08 1.99 21.34
CA GLU A 7 -5.96 1.00 21.96
C GLU A 7 -7.03 0.50 20.99
N HIS A 8 -7.61 1.39 20.19
CA HIS A 8 -8.54 1.01 19.13
C HIS A 8 -7.90 0.09 18.11
N PHE A 9 -6.66 0.37 17.67
CA PHE A 9 -5.92 -0.48 16.75
C PHE A 9 -5.67 -1.87 17.35
N HIS A 10 -5.19 -1.97 18.60
CA HIS A 10 -4.95 -3.26 19.24
C HIS A 10 -6.22 -4.08 19.43
N ARG A 11 -7.38 -3.42 19.60
CA ARG A 11 -8.67 -4.09 19.74
C ARG A 11 -9.29 -4.51 18.41
N ASN A 12 -9.23 -3.66 17.38
CA ASN A 12 -9.99 -3.84 16.14
C ASN A 12 -9.13 -4.19 14.92
N GLY A 13 -7.81 -4.05 15.02
CA GLY A 13 -6.85 -4.33 13.95
C GLY A 13 -6.70 -3.23 12.89
N PHE A 14 -7.48 -2.15 12.95
CA PHE A 14 -7.39 -1.03 12.01
C PHE A 14 -7.97 0.26 12.58
N PHE A 15 -7.64 1.40 11.97
CA PHE A 15 -8.36 2.67 12.08
C PHE A 15 -7.98 3.57 10.90
N PHE A 16 -8.75 4.63 10.66
CA PHE A 16 -8.48 5.62 9.63
C PHE A 16 -7.80 6.86 10.20
N VAL A 17 -6.90 7.45 9.41
CA VAL A 17 -6.21 8.72 9.72
C VAL A 17 -6.27 9.65 8.50
N PRO A 18 -6.15 10.97 8.71
CA PRO A 18 -5.86 11.88 7.61
C PRO A 18 -4.61 11.44 6.87
N ASN A 19 -4.63 11.54 5.54
CA ASN A 19 -3.46 11.27 4.71
C ASN A 19 -2.36 12.28 5.08
N PRO A 20 -1.15 11.85 5.49
CA PRO A 20 -0.05 12.76 5.79
C PRO A 20 0.64 13.29 4.52
N LEU A 21 0.38 12.70 3.35
CA LEU A 21 0.87 13.21 2.08
C LEU A 21 0.03 14.41 1.64
N ASP A 22 0.69 15.46 1.15
CA ASP A 22 0.00 16.62 0.58
C ASP A 22 -0.58 16.32 -0.81
N ASP A 23 -1.43 17.24 -1.29
CA ASP A 23 -2.13 17.10 -2.56
C ASP A 23 -1.15 17.02 -3.75
N ASP A 24 -0.01 17.72 -3.68
CA ASP A 24 1.00 17.74 -4.73
C ASP A 24 1.72 16.38 -4.82
N ALA A 25 2.08 15.77 -3.69
CA ALA A 25 2.66 14.44 -3.62
C ALA A 25 1.68 13.38 -4.14
N MET A 26 0.42 13.46 -3.73
CA MET A 26 -0.63 12.56 -4.20
C MET A 26 -0.85 12.67 -5.71
N PHE A 27 -0.88 13.90 -6.23
CA PHE A 27 -1.01 14.16 -7.66
C PHE A 27 0.18 13.63 -8.46
N GLU A 28 1.42 13.83 -7.99
CA GLU A 28 2.61 13.34 -8.68
C GLU A 28 2.64 11.81 -8.70
N ILE A 29 2.27 11.14 -7.60
CA ILE A 29 2.21 9.67 -7.54
C ILE A 29 1.17 9.12 -8.53
N ASP A 30 -0.05 9.66 -8.55
CA ASP A 30 -1.09 9.26 -9.50
C ASP A 30 -0.65 9.51 -10.95
N ARG A 31 -0.09 10.70 -11.25
CA ARG A 31 0.43 11.03 -12.58
C ARG A 31 1.49 10.05 -13.04
N ARG A 32 2.45 9.69 -12.17
CA ARG A 32 3.52 8.75 -12.49
C ARG A 32 2.99 7.33 -12.65
N GLN A 33 2.11 6.88 -11.77
CA GLN A 33 1.45 5.57 -11.86
C GLN A 33 0.76 5.41 -13.23
N ARG A 34 -0.04 6.40 -13.65
CA ARG A 34 -0.73 6.38 -14.95
C ARG A 34 0.23 6.41 -16.13
N ALA A 35 1.36 7.11 -16.00
CA ALA A 35 2.38 7.17 -17.05
C ALA A 35 3.09 5.82 -17.23
N VAL A 36 3.34 5.07 -16.14
CA VAL A 36 4.06 3.78 -16.21
C VAL A 36 3.14 2.60 -16.49
N GLU A 37 1.86 2.68 -16.12
CA GLU A 37 0.91 1.56 -16.23
C GLU A 37 0.84 0.94 -17.63
N PRO A 38 0.77 1.69 -18.75
CA PRO A 38 0.74 1.09 -20.09
C PRO A 38 1.99 0.27 -20.41
N GLY A 39 3.17 0.80 -20.05
CA GLY A 39 4.44 0.09 -20.26
C GLY A 39 4.58 -1.13 -19.36
N TRP A 40 4.12 -1.02 -18.11
CA TRP A 40 4.10 -2.12 -17.16
C TRP A 40 3.17 -3.28 -17.59
N LEU A 41 2.00 -2.94 -18.15
CA LEU A 41 1.03 -3.92 -18.68
C LEU A 41 1.57 -4.67 -19.90
N GLN A 42 2.34 -4.00 -20.76
CA GLN A 42 2.88 -4.55 -22.01
C GLN A 42 4.24 -5.23 -21.83
N ALA A 43 4.90 -5.04 -20.69
CA ALA A 43 6.22 -5.61 -20.42
C ALA A 43 6.16 -7.13 -20.26
N GLU A 44 7.12 -7.81 -20.89
CA GLU A 44 7.41 -9.21 -20.63
C GLU A 44 8.26 -9.32 -19.36
N TRP A 45 7.63 -9.79 -18.28
CA TRP A 45 8.30 -10.00 -17.00
C TRP A 45 8.90 -11.41 -16.96
N ALA A 46 10.18 -11.51 -16.60
CA ALA A 46 10.81 -12.80 -16.37
C ALA A 46 10.10 -13.59 -15.26
N GLU A 47 10.11 -14.91 -15.36
CA GLU A 47 9.50 -15.79 -14.37
C GLU A 47 10.12 -15.57 -12.98
N GLY A 48 9.28 -15.60 -11.94
CA GLY A 48 9.70 -15.41 -10.55
C GLY A 48 9.76 -13.95 -10.07
N PHE A 49 9.61 -12.96 -10.94
CA PHE A 49 9.51 -11.55 -10.52
C PHE A 49 8.10 -11.18 -10.06
N ASN A 50 8.02 -10.43 -8.95
CA ASN A 50 6.77 -9.82 -8.52
C ASN A 50 6.47 -8.59 -9.40
N ARG A 51 5.46 -8.72 -10.27
CA ARG A 51 5.05 -7.66 -11.21
C ARG A 51 4.65 -6.36 -10.49
N GLY A 52 4.02 -6.43 -9.33
CA GLY A 52 3.64 -5.24 -8.55
C GLY A 52 4.86 -4.51 -8.00
N ALA A 53 5.87 -5.24 -7.52
CA ALA A 53 7.15 -4.65 -7.11
C ALA A 53 7.86 -3.99 -8.30
N CYS A 54 7.81 -4.58 -9.50
CA CYS A 54 8.34 -3.95 -10.70
C CYS A 54 7.63 -2.63 -11.03
N GLN A 55 6.29 -2.58 -10.92
CA GLN A 55 5.54 -1.35 -11.12
C GLN A 55 5.96 -0.25 -10.12
N PHE A 56 6.13 -0.62 -8.85
CA PHE A 56 6.62 0.29 -7.81
C PHE A 56 7.96 0.92 -8.22
N PHE A 57 8.93 0.12 -8.67
CA PHE A 57 10.22 0.63 -9.12
C PHE A 57 10.13 1.48 -10.39
N MET A 58 9.17 1.22 -11.28
CA MET A 58 8.93 2.06 -12.46
C MET A 58 8.39 3.45 -12.08
N VAL A 59 7.51 3.53 -11.08
CA VAL A 59 7.05 4.83 -10.54
C VAL A 59 8.21 5.57 -9.86
N GLY A 60 9.03 4.83 -9.12
CA GLY A 60 10.32 5.29 -8.64
C GLY A 60 10.25 6.20 -7.42
N GLU A 61 11.04 7.28 -7.45
CA GLU A 61 11.38 8.10 -6.28
C GLU A 61 10.16 8.65 -5.52
N SER A 62 9.10 9.05 -6.22
CA SER A 62 7.89 9.60 -5.58
C SER A 62 7.23 8.60 -4.61
N LEU A 63 7.23 7.30 -4.93
CA LEU A 63 6.71 6.29 -4.02
C LEU A 63 7.68 5.97 -2.88
N LEU A 64 8.98 5.97 -3.14
CA LEU A 64 9.98 5.78 -2.10
C LEU A 64 9.86 6.88 -1.03
N GLN A 65 9.75 8.15 -1.46
CA GLN A 65 9.54 9.29 -0.58
C GLN A 65 8.22 9.16 0.20
N ALA A 66 7.13 8.72 -0.44
CA ALA A 66 5.86 8.52 0.23
C ALA A 66 5.92 7.43 1.30
N VAL A 67 6.60 6.31 1.02
CA VAL A 67 6.80 5.19 1.96
C VAL A 67 7.70 5.60 3.14
N GLU A 68 8.66 6.49 2.90
CA GLU A 68 9.57 7.02 3.92
C GLU A 68 9.03 8.27 4.63
N CYS A 69 7.78 8.67 4.38
CA CYS A 69 7.13 9.81 5.02
C CYS A 69 7.28 9.72 6.56
N PRO A 70 7.90 10.73 7.21
CA PRO A 70 8.20 10.69 8.64
C PRO A 70 6.97 10.43 9.53
N GLU A 71 5.81 10.95 9.13
CA GLU A 71 4.53 10.77 9.81
C GLU A 71 4.08 9.30 9.77
N PHE A 72 4.20 8.61 8.62
CA PHE A 72 3.89 7.18 8.53
C PHE A 72 4.84 6.36 9.41
N LEU A 73 6.15 6.61 9.31
CA LEU A 73 7.15 5.89 10.10
C LEU A 73 6.97 6.15 11.61
N GLY A 74 6.62 7.38 12.00
CA GLY A 74 6.29 7.75 13.37
C GLY A 74 5.05 7.05 13.91
N MET A 75 3.99 6.94 13.10
CA MET A 75 2.81 6.15 13.45
C MET A 75 3.15 4.67 13.60
N ALA A 76 3.92 4.10 12.67
CA ALA A 76 4.31 2.69 12.71
C ALA A 76 5.11 2.35 13.97
N ARG A 77 6.14 3.15 14.30
CA ARG A 77 6.92 2.99 15.55
C ARG A 77 6.03 2.96 16.78
N ARG A 78 5.08 3.89 16.85
CA ARG A 78 4.21 4.05 18.01
C ARG A 78 3.14 2.95 18.12
N ILE A 79 2.64 2.42 17.00
CA ILE A 79 1.74 1.25 16.97
C ILE A 79 2.49 -0.03 17.37
N LEU A 80 3.72 -0.21 16.86
CA LEU A 80 4.52 -1.41 17.09
C LEU A 80 5.26 -1.40 18.45
N GLY A 81 5.36 -0.22 19.07
CA GLY A 81 6.08 -0.03 20.33
C GLY A 81 7.59 -0.25 20.18
N CYS A 82 8.19 0.26 19.10
CA CYS A 82 9.61 0.11 18.80
C CYS A 82 10.25 1.43 18.32
N GLU A 83 11.57 1.54 18.49
CA GLU A 83 12.34 2.72 18.05
C GLU A 83 12.60 2.70 16.54
N ASP A 84 12.93 1.52 16.01
CA ASP A 84 13.23 1.31 14.61
C ASP A 84 12.13 0.51 13.91
N VAL A 85 11.82 0.92 12.69
CA VAL A 85 10.90 0.23 11.79
C VAL A 85 11.60 -0.02 10.47
N HIS A 86 11.36 -1.21 9.90
CA HIS A 86 11.83 -1.58 8.58
C HIS A 86 10.64 -1.65 7.62
N VAL A 87 10.77 -1.03 6.45
CA VAL A 87 9.81 -1.17 5.37
C VAL A 87 10.10 -2.49 4.64
N GLY A 88 9.39 -3.55 5.04
CA GLY A 88 9.56 -4.88 4.44
C GLY A 88 8.80 -5.11 3.14
N ALA A 89 7.75 -4.32 2.88
CA ALA A 89 6.95 -4.40 1.67
C ALA A 89 6.33 -3.04 1.32
N CYS A 90 6.33 -2.72 0.03
CA CYS A 90 5.65 -1.56 -0.53
C CYS A 90 5.14 -1.91 -1.93
N GLY A 91 4.10 -1.22 -2.38
CA GLY A 91 3.50 -1.50 -3.68
C GLY A 91 2.35 -0.57 -3.99
N LEU A 92 1.93 -0.63 -5.24
CA LEU A 92 0.68 -0.08 -5.74
C LEU A 92 -0.19 -1.23 -6.22
N GLY A 93 -1.50 -1.08 -6.08
CA GLY A 93 -2.43 -2.10 -6.51
C GLY A 93 -3.78 -1.49 -6.84
N ASP A 94 -4.41 -2.09 -7.84
CA ASP A 94 -5.81 -1.84 -8.20
C ASP A 94 -6.54 -3.17 -8.02
N ALA A 95 -7.32 -3.28 -6.94
CA ALA A 95 -8.02 -4.50 -6.59
C ALA A 95 -9.05 -4.91 -7.66
N SER A 96 -9.53 -3.95 -8.47
CA SER A 96 -10.48 -4.22 -9.56
C SER A 96 -9.84 -4.92 -10.77
N LYS A 97 -8.52 -4.85 -10.88
CA LYS A 97 -7.73 -5.40 -12.00
C LYS A 97 -6.99 -6.69 -11.64
N ILE A 98 -7.21 -7.24 -10.45
CA ILE A 98 -6.58 -8.49 -10.04
C ILE A 98 -7.17 -9.63 -10.87
N VAL A 99 -6.30 -10.35 -11.57
CA VAL A 99 -6.66 -11.59 -12.25
C VAL A 99 -6.18 -12.75 -11.36
N SER A 100 -7.08 -13.66 -11.01
CA SER A 100 -6.73 -14.87 -10.26
C SER A 100 -5.70 -15.72 -11.01
N ALA A 101 -5.05 -16.63 -10.28
CA ALA A 101 -4.13 -17.61 -10.88
C ALA A 101 -4.79 -18.50 -11.96
N ASP A 102 -6.13 -18.63 -11.95
CA ASP A 102 -6.90 -19.36 -12.97
C ASP A 102 -7.49 -18.46 -14.08
N GLY A 103 -7.08 -17.18 -14.15
CA GLY A 103 -7.41 -16.28 -15.26
C GLY A 103 -8.76 -15.57 -15.16
N ARG A 104 -9.47 -15.67 -14.02
CA ARG A 104 -10.72 -14.96 -13.78
C ARG A 104 -10.44 -13.56 -13.25
N LEU A 105 -11.25 -12.59 -13.67
CA LEU A 105 -11.26 -11.27 -13.04
C LEU A 105 -11.76 -11.43 -11.60
N LEU A 106 -10.86 -11.21 -10.64
CA LEU A 106 -11.22 -11.05 -9.24
C LEU A 106 -11.42 -9.56 -9.01
N GLN A 107 -12.67 -9.15 -8.82
CA GLN A 107 -12.98 -7.79 -8.34
C GLN A 107 -12.70 -7.63 -6.84
N GLN A 108 -12.18 -8.66 -6.17
CA GLN A 108 -11.89 -8.62 -4.74
C GLN A 108 -10.79 -9.59 -4.37
N VAL A 109 -9.88 -9.15 -3.49
CA VAL A 109 -8.90 -10.04 -2.87
C VAL A 109 -9.59 -11.02 -1.91
N HIS A 110 -9.15 -12.28 -1.91
CA HIS A 110 -9.60 -13.24 -0.91
C HIS A 110 -9.19 -12.78 0.51
N TRP A 111 -9.94 -13.18 1.53
CA TRP A 111 -9.54 -12.94 2.92
C TRP A 111 -8.15 -13.54 3.18
N HIS A 112 -7.23 -12.68 3.61
CA HIS A 112 -5.87 -13.03 3.98
C HIS A 112 -5.36 -12.08 5.06
N ALA A 113 -4.23 -12.43 5.68
CA ALA A 113 -3.43 -11.53 6.47
C ALA A 113 -2.11 -11.28 5.74
N ASP A 114 -1.67 -10.02 5.69
CA ASP A 114 -0.39 -9.64 5.09
C ASP A 114 0.82 -10.19 5.89
N GLY A 115 0.60 -10.70 7.11
CA GLY A 115 1.64 -11.09 8.05
C GLY A 115 1.30 -12.33 8.86
N GLY A 116 2.34 -12.88 9.51
CA GLY A 116 2.24 -14.02 10.43
C GLY A 116 2.37 -13.62 11.89
N PRO A 117 2.04 -14.52 12.83
CA PRO A 117 2.13 -14.26 14.27
C PRO A 117 3.57 -14.00 14.76
N ASP A 118 4.57 -14.41 13.99
CA ASP A 118 5.98 -14.30 14.35
C ASP A 118 6.59 -12.92 14.08
N VAL A 119 5.86 -12.04 13.38
CA VAL A 119 6.34 -10.70 12.99
C VAL A 119 5.36 -9.64 13.46
N ARG A 120 5.87 -8.64 14.20
CA ARG A 120 5.11 -7.42 14.51
C ARG A 120 5.17 -6.48 13.31
N GLN A 121 4.05 -6.36 12.61
CA GLN A 121 3.94 -5.50 11.42
C GLN A 121 2.65 -4.68 11.44
N VAL A 122 2.68 -3.55 10.73
CA VAL A 122 1.52 -2.69 10.47
C VAL A 122 1.56 -2.27 9.02
N SER A 123 0.41 -2.34 8.34
CA SER A 123 0.26 -1.90 6.96
C SER A 123 -0.34 -0.49 6.94
N MET A 124 0.30 0.42 6.20
CA MET A 124 -0.25 1.75 5.88
C MET A 124 -0.81 1.70 4.46
N ARG A 125 -2.08 2.07 4.27
CA ARG A 125 -2.75 2.05 2.97
C ARG A 125 -3.31 3.44 2.67
N THR A 126 -2.85 4.02 1.56
CA THR A 126 -3.32 5.32 1.07
C THR A 126 -4.03 5.11 -0.25
N ALA A 127 -5.27 5.59 -0.35
CA ALA A 127 -6.02 5.58 -1.60
C ALA A 127 -5.50 6.70 -2.52
N LEU A 128 -5.14 6.37 -3.76
CA LEU A 128 -4.80 7.37 -4.79
C LEU A 128 -6.05 8.02 -5.39
N ASP A 129 -7.18 7.34 -5.31
CA ASP A 129 -8.47 7.82 -5.76
C ASP A 129 -9.52 7.70 -4.64
N ARG A 130 -10.78 7.99 -4.97
CA ARG A 130 -11.88 7.87 -4.02
C ARG A 130 -12.26 6.40 -3.86
N HIS A 131 -12.17 5.87 -2.65
CA HIS A 131 -12.72 4.56 -2.32
C HIS A 131 -14.21 4.64 -1.96
N ASP A 132 -15.05 3.88 -2.66
CA ASP A 132 -16.46 3.68 -2.33
C ASP A 132 -16.94 2.27 -2.76
N PRO A 133 -18.16 1.83 -2.40
CA PRO A 133 -18.60 0.47 -2.70
C PRO A 133 -18.62 0.07 -4.19
N SER A 134 -18.44 1.02 -5.12
CA SER A 134 -18.41 0.77 -6.56
C SER A 134 -17.02 0.45 -7.13
N ASN A 135 -15.93 0.65 -6.38
CA ASN A 135 -14.55 0.47 -6.89
C ASN A 135 -13.66 -0.47 -6.05
N ALA A 136 -14.26 -1.45 -5.38
CA ALA A 136 -13.56 -2.53 -4.67
C ALA A 136 -12.53 -2.05 -3.62
N PRO A 137 -12.97 -1.30 -2.58
CA PRO A 137 -12.11 -0.74 -1.54
C PRO A 137 -11.53 -1.79 -0.59
#